data_AF-A0A537W0P0-F1
#
_entry.id   AF-A0A537W0P0-F1
#
_cell.length_a   1.000
_cell.length_b   1.000
_cell.length_c   1.000
_cell.angle_alpha   90.00
_cell.angle_beta   90.00
_cell.angle_gamma   90.00
#
_symmetry.space_group_name_H-M   'P 1'
#
loop_
_entity.id
_entity.type
_entity.pdbx_description
1 polymer ?
#
loop_
_entity_poly.entity_id
_entity_poly.type
_entity_poly.pdbx_seq_one_letter_code
_entity_poly.pdbx_strand_id
1 'polypeptide(L)' 'RHFDVILTENMFGDILSDEAAMLTGSIGLLPSASLGGEGRPGSDRTGGPGLFEPVHGSAPDIAGQGVANPLAMFLSAAML' A
#
# COMPACT_ATOMS: atom_id res chain seq x y z
N ARG A 1 -11.14 12.31 -15.91
CA ARG A 1 -9.89 12.35 -15.12
C ARG A 1 -9.97 13.55 -14.18
N HIS A 2 -10.60 13.39 -13.02
CA HIS A 2 -10.85 14.48 -12.06
C HIS A 2 -9.91 14.46 -10.86
N PHE A 3 -9.16 13.36 -10.68
CA PHE A 3 -8.27 13.13 -9.56
C PHE A 3 -6.87 12.81 -10.09
N ASP A 4 -5.86 13.25 -9.34
CA ASP A 4 -4.44 12.99 -9.57
C ASP A 4 -3.81 12.50 -8.26
N VAL A 5 -3.74 13.38 -7.25
CA VAL A 5 -3.32 13.05 -5.89
C VAL A 5 -4.45 13.33 -4.90
N ILE A 6 -4.69 12.40 -3.98
CA ILE A 6 -5.66 12.54 -2.89
C ILE A 6 -4.89 12.43 -1.57
N LEU A 7 -4.98 13.48 -0.75
CA LEU A 7 -4.45 13.49 0.62
C LEU A 7 -5.64 13.46 1.59
N THR A 8 -5.59 12.56 2.56
CA THR A 8 -6.66 12.38 3.53
C THR A 8 -6.12 11.79 4.84
N GLU A 9 -6.95 11.76 5.88
CA GLU A 9 -6.62 11.10 7.15
C GLU A 9 -6.69 9.57 7.05
N ASN A 10 -6.19 8.88 8.07
CA ASN A 10 -6.03 7.42 8.04
C ASN A 10 -7.34 6.66 7.73
N MET A 11 -8.43 6.97 8.43
CA MET A 11 -9.71 6.25 8.26
C MET A 11 -10.32 6.45 6.87
N PHE A 12 -10.27 7.68 6.33
CA PHE A 12 -10.75 7.92 4.97
C PHE A 12 -9.79 7.38 3.91
N GLY A 13 -8.49 7.36 4.19
CA GLY A 13 -7.48 6.78 3.30
C GLY A 13 -7.75 5.31 3.07
N ASP A 14 -7.99 4.56 4.14
CA ASP A 14 -8.30 3.12 4.12
C ASP A 14 -9.55 2.83 3.27
N ILE A 15 -10.65 3.54 3.52
CA ILE A 15 -11.90 3.40 2.74
C ILE A 15 -11.67 3.76 1.27
N LEU A 16 -11.02 4.88 0.99
CA LEU A 16 -10.83 5.34 -0.39
C LEU A 16 -9.87 4.45 -1.18
N SER A 17 -8.83 3.88 -0.55
CA SER A 17 -7.90 2.97 -1.22
C SER A 17 -8.58 1.66 -1.63
N ASP A 18 -9.48 1.13 -0.81
CA ASP A 18 -10.21 -0.10 -1.11
C ASP A 18 -11.25 0.12 -2.22
N GLU A 19 -11.99 1.23 -2.18
CA GLU A 19 -12.93 1.59 -3.25
C GLU A 19 -12.19 1.85 -4.57
N ALA A 20 -11.03 2.51 -4.54
CA ALA A 20 -10.18 2.70 -5.71
C ALA A 20 -9.68 1.35 -6.28
N ALA A 21 -9.42 0.36 -5.44
CA ALA A 21 -9.00 -0.97 -5.87
C ALA A 21 -10.04 -1.64 -6.77
N MET A 22 -11.32 -1.52 -6.42
CA MET A 22 -12.42 -2.09 -7.20
C MET A 22 -12.55 -1.44 -8.58
N LEU A 23 -12.24 -0.14 -8.70
CA LEU A 23 -12.20 0.55 -10.00
C LEU A 23 -11.09 0.01 -10.92
N THR A 24 -9.97 -0.40 -10.33
CA THR A 24 -8.84 -1.01 -11.06
C THR A 24 -8.98 -2.51 -11.28
N GLY A 25 -9.98 -3.13 -10.67
CA GLY A 25 -10.42 -4.52 -10.92
C GLY A 25 -10.20 -5.49 -9.75
N SER A 26 -9.30 -5.21 -8.81
CA SER A 26 -9.09 -6.07 -7.62
C SER A 26 -8.17 -5.42 -6.59
N ILE A 27 -8.46 -5.65 -5.31
CA ILE A 27 -7.54 -5.37 -4.18
C ILE A 27 -6.22 -6.16 -4.28
N GLY A 28 -6.24 -7.32 -4.94
CA GLY A 28 -5.06 -8.16 -5.18
C GLY A 28 -4.03 -7.55 -6.14
N LEU A 29 -4.30 -6.36 -6.69
CA LEU A 29 -3.43 -5.64 -7.62
C LEU A 29 -2.78 -4.40 -7.01
N LEU A 30 -3.25 -3.92 -5.86
CA LEU A 30 -2.79 -2.66 -5.32
C LEU A 30 -1.54 -2.81 -4.45
N PRO A 31 -0.45 -2.08 -4.76
CA PRO A 31 0.70 -1.99 -3.88
C PRO A 31 0.50 -0.89 -2.82
N SER A 32 1.30 -0.93 -1.74
CA SER A 32 1.30 0.10 -0.69
C SER A 32 2.70 0.40 -0.16
N ALA A 33 2.87 1.61 0.37
CA ALA A 33 4.10 2.07 1.01
C ALA A 33 3.78 2.87 2.28
N SER A 34 4.20 2.35 3.42
CA SER A 34 4.20 3.02 4.71
C SER A 34 5.59 3.63 4.94
N LEU A 35 5.76 4.89 4.58
CA LEU A 35 7.06 5.56 4.63
C LEU A 35 7.42 5.97 6.06
N GLY A 36 8.64 5.63 6.48
CA GLY A 36 9.21 6.17 7.72
C GLY A 36 9.37 7.68 7.61
N GLY A 37 8.85 8.42 8.60
CA GLY A 37 8.88 9.88 8.56
C GLY A 37 10.29 10.44 8.43
N GLU A 38 10.42 11.56 7.71
CA GLU A 38 11.66 12.32 7.67
C GLU A 38 12.03 12.80 9.08
N GLY A 39 13.34 12.84 9.36
CA GLY A 39 13.84 13.46 10.58
C GLY A 39 13.27 14.86 10.73
N ARG A 40 12.75 15.21 11.92
CA ARG A 40 12.26 16.57 12.16
C ARG A 40 13.39 17.57 11.87
N PRO A 41 13.12 18.76 11.31
CA PRO A 41 14.14 19.80 11.17
C PRO A 41 14.82 20.07 12.53
N GLY A 42 16.14 19.91 12.60
CA GLY A 42 16.91 20.03 13.86
C GLY A 42 17.07 18.74 14.69
N SER A 43 16.54 17.61 14.21
CA SER A 43 16.77 16.27 14.77
C SER A 43 17.97 15.61 14.10
N ASP A 44 18.83 14.98 14.89
CA ASP A 44 19.92 14.11 14.41
C ASP A 44 19.42 12.77 13.83
N ARG A 45 18.15 12.43 14.09
CA ARG A 45 17.50 11.26 13.51
C ARG A 45 17.41 11.38 11.99
N THR A 46 18.18 10.56 11.28
CA THR A 46 17.88 10.19 9.91
C THR A 46 16.54 9.44 9.88
N GLY A 47 15.73 9.64 8.84
CA GLY A 47 14.39 9.05 8.73
C GLY A 47 14.37 7.53 8.97
N GLY A 48 13.22 7.02 9.43
CA GLY A 48 13.04 5.58 9.67
C GLY A 48 12.91 4.79 8.35
N PRO A 49 13.07 3.46 8.39
CA PRO A 49 12.83 2.61 7.21
C PRO A 49 11.36 2.69 6.77
N GLY A 50 11.12 2.59 5.45
CA GLY A 50 9.78 2.38 4.91
C GLY A 50 9.39 0.90 4.92
N LEU A 51 8.09 0.62 5.00
CA LEU A 51 7.50 -0.69 4.83
C LEU A 51 6.70 -0.71 3.52
N PHE A 52 7.01 -1.66 2.65
CA PHE A 52 6.39 -1.80 1.33
C PHE A 52 5.75 -3.17 1.23
N GLU A 53 4.43 -3.21 1.13
CA GLU A 53 3.64 -4.43 1.24
C GLU A 53 2.41 -4.37 0.31
N PRO A 54 1.85 -5.50 -0.12
CA PRO A 54 0.58 -5.49 -0.85
C PRO A 54 -0.55 -4.97 0.04
N VAL A 55 -1.55 -4.30 -0.53
CA VAL A 55 -2.74 -3.84 0.22
C VAL A 55 -3.56 -5.03 0.73
N HIS A 56 -3.63 -6.12 -0.05
CA HIS A 56 -4.43 -7.28 0.33
C HIS A 56 -3.86 -7.98 1.58
N GLY A 57 -4.77 -8.52 2.40
CA GLY A 57 -4.42 -9.27 3.60
C GLY A 57 -3.90 -10.69 3.32
N SER A 58 -3.91 -11.51 4.38
CA SER A 58 -3.31 -12.86 4.40
C SER A 58 -4.07 -13.93 3.61
N ALA A 59 -5.33 -13.66 3.21
CA ALA A 59 -6.21 -14.58 2.49
C ALA A 59 -6.11 -16.06 2.95
N PRO A 60 -6.48 -16.37 4.22
CA PRO A 60 -6.24 -17.69 4.83
C PRO A 60 -6.94 -18.85 4.11
N ASP A 61 -8.07 -18.56 3.46
CA ASP A 61 -8.89 -19.50 2.70
C ASP A 61 -8.16 -20.08 1.47
N ILE A 62 -7.16 -19.38 0.93
CA ILE A 62 -6.36 -19.80 -0.23
C ILE A 62 -4.88 -20.07 0.10
N ALA A 63 -4.51 -20.01 1.38
CA ALA A 63 -3.14 -20.25 1.82
C ALA A 63 -2.65 -21.66 1.39
N GLY A 64 -1.43 -21.72 0.85
CA GLY A 64 -0.82 -22.99 0.39
C GLY A 64 -1.34 -23.53 -0.94
N GLN A 65 -2.33 -22.89 -1.58
CA GLN A 65 -2.89 -23.34 -2.85
C GLN A 65 -2.16 -22.80 -4.09
N GLY A 66 -1.27 -21.80 -3.91
CA GLY A 66 -0.52 -21.19 -5.01
C GLY A 66 -1.36 -20.34 -5.97
N VAL A 67 -2.54 -19.89 -5.53
CA VAL A 67 -3.50 -19.13 -6.36
C VAL A 67 -3.57 -17.63 -6.02
N ALA A 68 -2.84 -17.19 -4.99
CA ALA A 68 -2.75 -15.77 -4.64
C ALA A 68 -2.06 -14.98 -5.77
N ASN A 69 -2.60 -13.82 -6.12
CA ASN A 69 -2.03 -12.96 -7.14
C ASN A 69 -0.78 -12.24 -6.62
N PRO A 70 0.44 -12.49 -7.17
CA PRO A 70 1.67 -11.90 -6.66
C PRO A 70 1.93 -10.47 -7.15
N LEU A 71 1.09 -9.94 -8.06
CA LEU A 71 1.37 -8.64 -8.71
C LEU A 71 1.44 -7.48 -7.72
N ALA A 72 0.55 -7.43 -6.73
CA ALA A 72 0.61 -6.38 -5.70
C ALA A 72 1.96 -6.38 -4.96
N MET A 73 2.49 -7.56 -4.61
CA MET A 73 3.80 -7.68 -3.97
C MET A 73 4.94 -7.22 -4.88
N PHE A 74 4.92 -7.58 -6.17
CA PHE A 74 5.93 -7.11 -7.12
C PHE A 74 5.88 -5.59 -7.31
N LEU A 75 4.69 -5.02 -7.38
CA LEU A 75 4.51 -3.57 -7.48
C LEU A 75 4.93 -2.85 -6.19
N SER A 76 4.70 -3.45 -5.02
CA SER A 76 5.23 -2.94 -3.74
C SER A 76 6.74 -2.96 -3.71
N ALA A 77 7.35 -4.04 -4.20
CA ALA A 77 8.81 -4.12 -4.33
C ALA A 77 9.38 -3.11 -5.35
N ALA A 78 8.62 -2.72 -6.37
CA ALA A 78 9.04 -1.71 -7.34
C ALA A 78 9.06 -0.28 -6.78
N MET A 79 8.46 -0.04 -5.61
CA MET A 79 8.48 1.26 -4.91
C MET A 79 9.64 1.39 -3.90
N LEU A 80 10.33 0.29 -3.58
CA LEU A 80 11.52 0.25 -2.70
C LEU A 80 12.73 0.95 -3.36
#